data_AF-A0A2M6R9S8-F1
#
_entry.id   AF-A0A2M6R9S8-F1
#
_cell.length_a   1.000
_cell.length_b   1.000
_cell.length_c   1.000
_cell.angle_alpha   90.00
_cell.angle_beta   90.00
_cell.angle_gamma   90.00
#
_symmetry.space_group_name_H-M   'P 1'
#
loop_
_entity.id
_entity.type
_entity.pdbx_description
1 polymer ?
#
loop_
_entity_poly.entity_id
_entity_poly.type
_entity_poly.pdbx_seq_one_letter_code
_entity_poly.pdbx_strand_id
1 'polypeptide(L)' 'MDKIEKALKKLSGKERQKVKTILERLKAHDLTGLNIKKLKDRDDIFRVRSSDLRIIYQSNNSQINILAIERRNEKTYKNI' A
#
# COMPACT_ATOMS: atom_id res chain seq x y z
N MET A 1 -3.23 -14.57 12.30
CA MET A 1 -3.80 -13.78 11.19
C MET A 1 -2.78 -12.76 10.74
N ASP A 2 -2.49 -12.78 9.44
CA ASP A 2 -1.59 -11.86 8.76
C ASP A 2 -2.07 -10.40 8.94
N LYS A 3 -1.14 -9.47 9.13
CA LYS A 3 -1.43 -8.02 9.26
C LYS A 3 -2.13 -7.49 8.01
N ILE A 4 -1.78 -8.01 6.83
CA ILE A 4 -2.40 -7.63 5.56
C ILE A 4 -3.85 -8.12 5.50
N GLU A 5 -4.11 -9.37 5.90
CA GLU A 5 -5.46 -9.94 5.94
C GLU A 5 -6.37 -9.13 6.88
N LYS A 6 -5.86 -8.73 8.05
CA LYS A 6 -6.59 -7.85 8.98
C LYS A 6 -6.88 -6.48 8.36
N ALA A 7 -5.92 -5.89 7.65
CA ALA A 7 -6.12 -4.62 6.97
C ALA A 7 -7.21 -4.72 5.90
N LEU A 8 -7.16 -5.75 5.04
CA LEU A 8 -8.16 -5.99 3.99
C LEU A 8 -9.56 -6.21 4.56
N LYS A 9 -9.67 -6.91 5.71
CA LYS A 9 -10.96 -7.13 6.39
C LYS A 9 -11.64 -5.82 6.80
N LYS A 10 -10.88 -4.81 7.21
CA LYS A 10 -11.41 -3.49 7.62
C LYS A 10 -11.87 -2.61 6.45
N LEU A 11 -11.46 -2.91 5.23
CA LEU A 11 -11.83 -2.15 4.04
C LEU A 11 -13.27 -2.44 3.62
N SER A 12 -13.98 -1.39 3.18
CA SER A 12 -15.25 -1.50 2.47
C SER A 12 -15.07 -2.16 1.10
N GLY A 13 -16.15 -2.61 0.47
CA GLY A 13 -16.10 -3.20 -0.87
C GLY A 13 -15.45 -2.26 -1.91
N LYS A 14 -15.78 -0.96 -1.86
CA LYS A 14 -15.19 0.05 -2.75
C LYS A 14 -13.68 0.21 -2.53
N GLU A 15 -13.23 0.21 -1.27
CA GLU A 15 -11.82 0.30 -0.94
C GLU A 15 -11.06 -0.97 -1.33
N ARG A 16 -11.62 -2.16 -1.11
CA ARG A 16 -11.02 -3.42 -1.57
C ARG A 16 -10.83 -3.44 -3.07
N GLN A 17 -11.82 -2.97 -3.84
CA GLN A 17 -11.70 -2.88 -5.29
C GLN A 17 -10.58 -1.93 -5.70
N LYS A 18 -10.48 -0.74 -5.08
CA LYS A 18 -9.38 0.20 -5.32
C LYS A 18 -8.02 -0.42 -4.99
N VAL A 19 -7.90 -1.09 -3.85
CA VAL A 19 -6.66 -1.78 -3.45
C VAL A 19 -6.30 -2.86 -4.46
N LYS A 20 -7.26 -3.71 -4.85
CA LYS A 20 -7.05 -4.76 -5.85
C LYS A 20 -6.51 -4.19 -7.16
N THR A 21 -7.14 -3.15 -7.69
CA THR A 21 -6.66 -2.47 -8.91
C THR A 21 -5.24 -1.93 -8.76
N ILE A 22 -4.90 -1.32 -7.62
CA ILE A 22 -3.53 -0.85 -7.40
C ILE A 22 -2.54 -2.02 -7.34
N LEU A 23 -2.89 -3.12 -6.66
CA LEU A 23 -2.03 -4.30 -6.54
C LEU A 23 -1.81 -4.99 -7.89
N GLU A 24 -2.84 -5.08 -8.74
CA GLU A 24 -2.73 -5.62 -10.11
C GLU A 24 -1.77 -4.78 -10.95
N ARG A 25 -1.87 -3.45 -10.85
CA ARG A 25 -0.96 -2.53 -11.57
C ARG A 25 0.47 -2.61 -11.06
N LEU A 26 0.67 -2.66 -9.73
CA LEU A 26 1.99 -2.90 -9.15
C LEU A 26 2.58 -4.23 -9.64
N LYS A 27 1.80 -5.31 -9.64
CA LYS A 27 2.23 -6.63 -10.13
C LYS A 27 2.64 -6.60 -11.60
N ALA A 28 1.97 -5.79 -12.42
CA ALA A 28 2.29 -5.59 -13.84
C ALA A 28 3.41 -4.55 -14.08
N HIS A 29 3.99 -3.98 -13.02
CA HIS A 29 4.94 -2.86 -13.06
C HIS A 29 4.40 -1.62 -13.80
N ASP A 30 3.08 -1.50 -13.95
CA ASP A 30 2.43 -0.31 -14.50
C ASP A 30 2.23 0.73 -13.40
N LEU A 31 3.19 1.64 -13.29
CA LEU A 31 3.18 2.70 -12.29
C LEU A 31 2.46 3.97 -12.76
N THR A 32 1.93 3.98 -14.00
CA THR A 32 1.43 5.18 -14.68
C THR A 32 0.26 5.80 -13.90
N GLY A 33 0.35 7.08 -13.53
CA GLY A 33 -0.74 7.75 -12.80
C GLY A 33 -1.00 7.22 -11.39
N LEU A 34 -0.22 6.27 -10.86
CA LEU A 34 -0.21 5.97 -9.43
C LEU A 34 0.54 7.10 -8.70
N ASN A 35 -0.05 7.63 -7.63
CA ASN A 35 0.63 8.62 -6.79
C ASN A 35 1.61 7.92 -5.85
N ILE A 36 2.79 7.59 -6.39
CA ILE A 36 3.86 6.90 -5.68
C ILE A 36 4.78 7.92 -5.04
N LYS A 37 5.12 7.68 -3.77
CA LYS A 37 6.11 8.46 -3.02
C LYS A 37 7.05 7.52 -2.29
N LYS A 38 8.35 7.72 -2.48
CA LYS A 38 9.38 7.08 -1.67
C LYS A 38 9.23 7.51 -0.21
N LEU A 39 9.40 6.59 0.73
CA LEU A 39 9.50 6.95 2.15
C LEU A 39 10.89 7.53 2.43
N LYS A 40 10.97 8.45 3.40
CA LYS A 40 12.27 9.03 3.79
C LYS A 40 13.17 7.93 4.38
N ASP A 41 14.47 8.09 4.18
CA ASP A 41 15.52 7.26 4.76
C ASP A 41 15.51 5.78 4.34
N ARG A 42 14.77 5.44 3.27
CA ARG A 42 14.69 4.09 2.71
C ARG A 42 14.71 4.12 1.19
N ASP A 43 15.66 3.40 0.58
CA ASP A 43 15.83 3.41 -0.87
C ASP A 43 14.86 2.53 -1.64
N ASP A 44 14.37 1.51 -0.94
CA ASP A 44 13.58 0.41 -1.46
C ASP A 44 12.10 0.48 -1.07
N ILE A 45 11.70 1.41 -0.19
CA ILE A 45 10.33 1.51 0.31
C ILE A 45 9.58 2.70 -0.31
N PHE A 46 8.41 2.37 -0.83
CA PHE A 46 7.52 3.28 -1.51
C PHE A 46 6.12 3.19 -0.92
N ARG A 47 5.33 4.22 -1.17
CA ARG A 47 3.91 4.27 -0.81
C ARG A 47 3.08 4.79 -1.97
N VAL A 48 2.05 4.04 -2.35
CA VAL A 48 0.97 4.53 -3.20
C VAL A 48 -0.05 5.26 -2.34
N ARG A 49 -0.44 6.47 -2.75
CA ARG A 49 -1.54 7.25 -2.16
C ARG A 49 -2.76 7.17 -3.08
N SER A 50 -3.91 6.77 -2.55
CA SER A 50 -5.18 6.77 -3.29
C SER A 50 -6.32 7.18 -2.37
N SER A 51 -6.83 8.41 -2.54
CA SER A 51 -7.83 9.01 -1.65
C SER A 51 -7.43 8.87 -0.16
N ASP A 52 -8.17 8.06 0.60
CA ASP A 52 -7.92 7.78 2.02
C ASP A 52 -7.13 6.49 2.27
N LEU A 53 -6.54 5.89 1.24
CA LEU A 53 -5.77 4.66 1.32
C LEU A 53 -4.28 4.90 1.07
N ARG A 54 -3.47 4.11 1.76
CA ARG A 54 -2.02 4.05 1.63
C ARG A 54 -1.63 2.58 1.46
N ILE A 55 -0.88 2.28 0.42
CA ILE A 55 -0.26 0.96 0.22
C ILE A 55 1.24 1.16 0.28
N ILE A 56 1.87 0.60 1.31
CA ILE A 56 3.32 0.65 1.50
C ILE A 56 3.89 -0.66 0.96
N TYR A 57 4.87 -0.55 0.08
CA TYR A 57 5.53 -1.69 -0.53
C TYR A 57 7.04 -1.48 -0.61
N GLN A 58 7.77 -2.58 -0.56
CA GLN A 58 9.18 -2.65 -0.84
C GLN A 58 9.37 -3.11 -2.30
N SER A 59 10.32 -2.52 -3.01
CA SER A 59 10.68 -2.89 -4.38
C SER A 59 12.16 -3.26 -4.44
N ASN A 60 12.46 -4.55 -4.63
CA ASN A 60 13.82 -5.08 -4.74
C ASN A 60 13.95 -5.87 -6.04
N ASN A 61 14.82 -5.48 -6.96
CA ASN A 61 15.13 -6.24 -8.19
C ASN A 61 13.87 -6.77 -8.90
N SER A 62 12.89 -5.89 -9.15
CA SER A 62 11.58 -6.20 -9.77
C SER A 62 10.60 -7.02 -8.92
N GLN A 63 10.95 -7.43 -7.71
CA GLN A 63 10.02 -8.01 -6.75
C GLN A 63 9.36 -6.91 -5.92
N ILE A 64 8.03 -7.00 -5.80
CA ILE A 64 7.23 -6.10 -4.98
C ILE A 64 6.70 -6.87 -3.78
N ASN A 65 7.09 -6.43 -2.58
CA ASN A 65 6.58 -6.98 -1.32
C ASN A 65 5.67 -5.94 -0.66
N ILE A 66 4.41 -6.31 -0.41
CA ILE A 66 3.46 -5.42 0.28
C ILE A 66 3.76 -5.46 1.78
N LEU A 67 4.08 -4.31 2.36
CA LEU A 67 4.41 -4.17 3.77
C LEU A 67 3.18 -3.80 4.61
N ALA A 68 2.31 -2.94 4.06
CA ALA A 68 1.10 -2.49 4.75
C ALA A 68 0.04 -1.92 3.80
N ILE A 69 -1.22 -2.03 4.21
CA ILE A 69 -2.37 -1.35 3.61
C ILE A 69 -3.09 -0.62 4.74
N GLU A 70 -3.20 0.70 4.66
CA GLU A 70 -3.67 1.54 5.76
C GLU A 70 -4.66 2.60 5.27
N ARG A 71 -5.61 2.99 6.12
CA ARG A 71 -6.39 4.21 5.91
C ARG A 71 -5.62 5.44 6.40
N ARG A 72 -5.87 6.60 5.79
CA ARG A 72 -5.25 7.90 6.14
C ARG A 72 -5.44 8.26 7.62
N ASN A 73 -6.63 7.92 8.16
CA ASN A 73 -7.04 8.24 9.52
C ASN A 73 -6.74 7.13 10.54
N GLU A 74 -6.21 5.98 10.10
CA GLU A 74 -5.61 5.04 11.03
C GLU A 74 -4.26 5.65 11.45
N LYS A 75 -4.22 6.25 12.65
CA LYS A 75 -2.99 6.83 13.21
C LYS A 75 -1.89 5.77 13.20
N THR A 76 -0.76 6.08 12.56
CA THR A 76 0.40 5.20 12.41
C THR A 76 1.26 5.09 13.68
N TYR A 77 0.80 5.65 14.81
CA TYR A 77 1.42 5.47 16.12
C TYR A 77 0.36 4.92 17.08
N LYS A 78 0.38 3.60 17.27
CA LYS A 78 -0.32 2.96 18.40
C LYS A 78 0.64 2.42 19.46
N ASN A 79 1.97 2.54 19.30
CA ASN A 79 2.96 2.12 20.30
C ASN A 79 4.27 2.93 20.16
N ILE A 80 4.30 4.18 20.64
CA ILE A 80 5.50 4.78 21.26
C ILE A 80 5.05 5.23 22.63
#